data_AF-A0A3B8J8R4-F1
#
_entry.id   AF-A0A3B8J8R4-F1
#
_cell.length_a   1.000
_cell.length_b   1.000
_cell.length_c   1.000
_cell.angle_alpha   90.00
_cell.angle_beta   90.00
_cell.angle_gamma   90.00
#
_symmetry.space_group_name_H-M   'P 1'
#
loop_
_entity.id
_entity.type
_entity.pdbx_description
1 polymer ?
#
loop_
_entity_poly.entity_id
_entity_poly.type
_entity_poly.pdbx_seq_one_letter_code
_entity_poly.pdbx_strand_id
1 'polypeptide(L)'
;MQPNKLKKMSTEKLTTRKQLQGYGTTRYQAEVITKNITSQALQGRTYTYAVSDVIVSIRDYVQRPRIKPATRRTLEAVLPALLERLNNVVEVPFSSVKSPEINKLVRQLTQAMSDTDSALAELKATAATIKAKHDI
;
A
#
# COMPACT_ATOMS: atom_id res chain seq x y z
N MET A 1 -38.18 -9.60 3.08
CA MET A 1 -37.59 -8.39 3.69
C MET A 1 -36.18 -8.73 4.16
N GLN A 2 -35.16 -8.14 3.55
CA GLN A 2 -33.82 -8.04 4.15
C GLN A 2 -33.85 -6.93 5.21
N PRO A 3 -32.89 -6.96 6.15
CA PRO A 3 -31.95 -5.86 6.16
C PRO A 3 -30.50 -6.33 6.01
N ASN A 4 -29.92 -5.88 4.90
CA ASN A 4 -28.52 -5.70 4.59
C ASN A 4 -27.89 -4.66 5.54
N LYS A 5 -26.71 -4.95 6.14
CA LYS A 5 -25.69 -4.03 6.74
C LYS A 5 -24.89 -4.79 7.82
N LEU A 6 -23.55 -4.78 7.91
CA LEU A 6 -22.53 -3.94 7.32
C LEU A 6 -21.39 -4.81 6.77
N LYS A 7 -21.13 -4.66 5.47
CA LYS A 7 -19.84 -4.96 4.86
C LYS A 7 -18.79 -4.18 5.67
N LYS A 8 -17.88 -4.88 6.35
CA LYS A 8 -16.66 -4.31 6.92
C LYS A 8 -15.94 -3.64 5.75
N MET A 9 -16.12 -2.33 5.56
CA MET A 9 -15.34 -1.56 4.60
C MET A 9 -13.96 -1.37 5.22
N SER A 10 -13.12 -2.41 5.15
CA SER A 10 -11.70 -2.14 5.07
C SER A 10 -11.52 -1.30 3.81
N THR A 11 -11.13 -0.04 3.97
CA THR A 11 -10.79 0.86 2.86
C THR A 11 -9.54 0.27 2.19
N GLU A 12 -9.75 -0.71 1.32
CA GLU A 12 -8.68 -1.44 0.68
C GLU A 12 -7.89 -0.44 -0.17
N LYS A 13 -6.63 -0.22 0.21
CA LYS A 13 -5.80 0.78 -0.46
C LYS A 13 -5.50 0.25 -1.87
N LEU A 14 -5.81 1.06 -2.87
CA LEU A 14 -5.65 0.74 -4.28
C LEU A 14 -4.37 1.34 -4.85
N THR A 15 -3.71 0.64 -5.77
CA THR A 15 -2.57 1.16 -6.53
C THR A 15 -2.73 0.92 -8.03
N THR A 16 -1.94 1.63 -8.83
CA THR A 16 -1.89 1.47 -10.29
C THR A 16 -0.47 1.16 -10.75
N ARG A 17 -0.32 0.60 -11.96
CA ARG A 17 0.99 0.35 -12.56
C ARG A 17 1.85 1.61 -12.70
N LYS A 18 1.22 2.78 -12.88
CA LYS A 18 1.93 4.07 -12.93
C LYS A 18 2.46 4.49 -11.57
N GLN A 19 1.69 4.29 -10.51
CA GLN A 19 2.16 4.55 -9.14
C GLN A 19 3.33 3.63 -8.78
N LEU A 20 3.26 2.35 -9.16
CA LEU A 20 4.37 1.41 -8.99
C LEU A 20 5.63 1.88 -9.72
N GLN A 21 5.49 2.47 -10.91
CA GLN A 21 6.62 3.06 -11.63
C GLN A 21 7.18 4.29 -10.90
N GLY A 22 6.32 5.14 -10.36
CA GLY A 22 6.73 6.28 -9.54
C GLY A 22 7.48 5.88 -8.25
N TYR A 23 7.25 4.67 -7.72
CA TYR A 23 8.04 4.09 -6.63
C TYR A 23 9.39 3.50 -7.06
N GLY A 24 9.70 3.48 -8.36
CA GLY A 24 10.98 3.06 -8.89
C GLY A 24 10.97 1.74 -9.67
N THR A 25 9.80 1.10 -9.85
CA THR A 25 9.72 -0.05 -10.75
C THR A 25 9.76 0.38 -12.22
N THR A 26 10.30 -0.46 -13.09
CA THR A 26 10.15 -0.24 -14.54
C THR A 26 8.74 -0.62 -15.00
N ARG A 27 8.33 -0.15 -16.18
CA ARG A 27 7.05 -0.56 -16.78
C ARG A 27 6.87 -2.07 -16.85
N TYR A 28 7.92 -2.78 -17.29
CA TYR A 28 7.90 -4.24 -17.38
C TYR A 28 7.72 -4.89 -15.99
N GLN A 29 8.44 -4.40 -14.98
CA GLN A 29 8.32 -4.92 -13.61
C GLN A 29 6.90 -4.73 -13.08
N ALA A 30 6.32 -3.53 -13.25
CA ALA A 30 4.95 -3.22 -12.85
C ALA A 30 3.91 -4.11 -13.56
N GLU A 31 4.10 -4.42 -14.85
CA GLU A 31 3.25 -5.34 -15.59
C GLU A 31 3.38 -6.78 -15.07
N VAL A 32 4.61 -7.26 -14.83
CA VAL A 32 4.85 -8.63 -14.38
C VAL A 32 4.27 -8.90 -12.99
N ILE A 33 4.48 -7.99 -12.04
CA ILE A 33 3.97 -8.14 -10.67
C ILE A 33 2.46 -7.93 -10.55
N THR A 34 1.80 -7.40 -11.59
CA THR A 34 0.33 -7.26 -11.62
C THR A 34 -0.34 -8.19 -12.62
N LYS A 35 0.42 -9.00 -13.36
CA LYS A 35 -0.08 -9.82 -14.47
C LYS A 35 -1.15 -10.82 -14.01
N ASN A 36 -0.95 -11.42 -12.85
CA ASN A 36 -1.81 -12.47 -12.30
C ASN A 36 -2.75 -11.93 -11.21
N ILE A 37 -2.82 -10.61 -11.02
CA ILE A 37 -3.70 -9.97 -10.04
C ILE A 37 -4.97 -9.54 -10.75
N THR A 38 -6.13 -9.86 -10.17
CA THR A 38 -7.41 -9.37 -10.67
C THR A 38 -7.56 -7.89 -10.32
N SER A 39 -7.84 -7.04 -11.31
CA SER A 39 -8.08 -5.63 -11.05
C SER A 39 -9.35 -5.44 -10.22
N GLN A 40 -9.29 -4.65 -9.16
CA GLN A 40 -10.45 -4.39 -8.30
C GLN A 40 -11.42 -3.38 -8.92
N ALA A 41 -10.89 -2.38 -9.64
CA ALA A 41 -11.69 -1.37 -10.31
C ALA A 41 -10.94 -0.74 -11.49
N LEU A 42 -11.69 -0.03 -12.32
CA LEU A 42 -11.16 0.87 -13.34
C LEU A 42 -11.32 2.32 -12.84
N GLN A 43 -10.20 3.02 -12.61
CA GLN A 43 -10.22 4.45 -12.30
C GLN A 43 -9.94 5.23 -13.59
N GLY A 44 -11.00 5.73 -14.22
CA GLY A 44 -10.94 6.35 -15.54
C GLY A 44 -10.57 5.32 -16.62
N ARG A 45 -9.33 5.39 -17.14
CA ARG A 45 -8.78 4.44 -18.13
C ARG A 45 -7.71 3.51 -17.54
N THR A 46 -7.52 3.51 -16.22
CA THR A 46 -6.43 2.78 -15.57
C THR A 46 -6.98 1.71 -14.63
N TYR A 47 -6.46 0.49 -14.74
CA TYR A 47 -6.76 -0.57 -13.78
C TYR A 47 -6.10 -0.30 -12.43
N THR A 48 -6.88 -0.53 -11.38
CA THR A 48 -6.45 -0.46 -9.98
C THR A 48 -6.36 -1.86 -9.38
N TYR A 49 -5.38 -2.05 -8.50
CA TYR A 49 -5.07 -3.30 -7.84
C TYR A 49 -4.98 -3.07 -6.34
N ALA A 50 -5.38 -4.06 -5.53
CA ALA A 50 -5.18 -3.96 -4.09
C ALA A 50 -3.68 -3.90 -3.77
N VAL A 51 -3.28 -2.99 -2.88
CA VAL A 51 -1.88 -2.88 -2.45
C VAL A 51 -1.41 -4.17 -1.75
N SER A 52 -2.31 -4.83 -1.00
CA SER A 52 -2.10 -6.14 -0.39
C SER A 52 -1.70 -7.21 -1.41
N ASP A 53 -2.51 -7.38 -2.46
CA ASP A 53 -2.26 -8.36 -3.52
C ASP A 53 -0.95 -8.08 -4.26
N VAL A 54 -0.64 -6.80 -4.49
CA VAL A 54 0.62 -6.40 -5.11
C VAL A 54 1.81 -6.76 -4.23
N ILE A 55 1.74 -6.55 -2.91
CA ILE A 55 2.80 -6.96 -1.99
C ILE A 55 3.02 -8.48 -2.00
N VAL A 56 1.94 -9.26 -1.96
CA VAL A 56 2.01 -10.72 -2.05
C VAL A 56 2.68 -11.12 -3.36
N SER A 57 2.23 -10.58 -4.49
CA SER A 57 2.83 -10.91 -5.79
C SER A 57 4.30 -10.49 -5.90
N ILE A 58 4.72 -9.39 -5.26
CA ILE A 58 6.14 -9.01 -5.24
C ILE A 58 6.96 -10.02 -4.44
N ARG A 59 6.49 -10.44 -3.26
CA ARG A 59 7.16 -11.46 -2.43
C ARG A 59 7.31 -12.76 -3.19
N ASP A 60 6.25 -13.23 -3.84
CA ASP A 60 6.26 -14.44 -4.65
C ASP A 60 7.22 -14.33 -5.84
N TYR A 61 7.26 -13.15 -6.48
CA TYR A 61 8.13 -12.93 -7.63
C TYR A 61 9.62 -12.88 -7.24
N VAL A 62 9.95 -12.26 -6.10
CA VAL A 62 11.32 -12.18 -5.57
C VAL A 62 11.85 -13.55 -5.18
N GLN A 63 11.01 -14.47 -4.72
CA GLN A 63 11.43 -15.83 -4.38
C GLN A 63 11.82 -16.69 -5.59
N ARG A 64 11.52 -16.25 -6.82
CA ARG A 64 11.84 -17.04 -8.02
C ARG A 64 13.35 -17.19 -8.21
N PRO A 65 13.85 -18.41 -8.51
CA PRO A 65 15.29 -18.67 -8.60
C PRO A 65 15.96 -17.96 -9.78
N ARG A 66 15.22 -17.71 -10.88
CA ARG A 66 15.74 -17.11 -12.12
C ARG A 66 15.52 -15.59 -12.22
N ILE A 67 15.17 -14.92 -11.13
CA ILE A 67 15.02 -13.46 -11.13
C ILE A 67 16.40 -12.78 -11.26
N LYS A 68 16.49 -11.76 -12.11
CA LYS A 68 17.71 -10.94 -12.20
C LYS A 68 17.97 -10.24 -10.85
N PRO A 69 19.21 -10.23 -10.33
CA PRO A 69 19.52 -9.61 -9.04
C PRO A 69 19.14 -8.12 -8.97
N ALA A 70 19.31 -7.38 -10.08
CA ALA A 70 18.89 -5.98 -10.16
C ALA A 70 17.38 -5.83 -9.95
N THR A 71 16.56 -6.64 -10.64
CA THR A 71 15.11 -6.65 -10.48
C THR A 71 14.69 -7.01 -9.05
N ARG A 72 15.37 -7.98 -8.44
CA ARG A 72 15.13 -8.36 -7.04
C ARG A 72 15.33 -7.16 -6.11
N ARG A 73 16.48 -6.48 -6.21
CA ARG A 73 16.78 -5.28 -5.41
C ARG A 73 15.77 -4.16 -5.61
N THR A 74 15.36 -3.90 -6.85
CA THR A 74 14.36 -2.87 -7.14
C THR A 74 13.02 -3.19 -6.46
N LEU A 75 12.56 -4.44 -6.56
CA LEU A 75 11.29 -4.86 -5.97
C LEU A 75 11.35 -4.88 -4.43
N GLU A 76 12.47 -5.32 -3.86
CA GLU A 76 12.73 -5.24 -2.42
C GLU A 76 12.77 -3.80 -1.91
N ALA A 77 13.29 -2.85 -2.71
CA ALA A 77 13.29 -1.43 -2.36
C ALA A 77 11.91 -0.76 -2.45
N VAL A 78 11.00 -1.28 -3.30
CA VAL A 78 9.62 -0.78 -3.43
C VAL A 78 8.69 -1.32 -2.34
N LEU A 79 8.99 -2.51 -1.78
CA LEU A 79 8.18 -3.13 -0.72
C LEU A 79 7.95 -2.22 0.50
N PRO A 80 8.96 -1.54 1.08
CA PRO A 80 8.76 -0.62 2.20
C PRO A 80 7.73 0.47 1.90
N ALA A 81 7.79 1.09 0.72
CA ALA A 81 6.84 2.15 0.34
C ALA A 81 5.40 1.63 0.22
N LEU A 82 5.21 0.39 -0.24
CA LEU A 82 3.90 -0.25 -0.30
C LEU A 82 3.41 -0.67 1.09
N LEU A 83 4.32 -1.13 1.96
CA LEU A 83 4.02 -1.50 3.34
C LEU A 83 3.66 -0.28 4.18
N GLU A 84 4.37 0.85 4.06
CA GLU A 84 3.99 2.13 4.68
C GLU A 84 2.55 2.52 4.32
N ARG A 85 2.16 2.27 3.06
CA ARG A 85 0.82 2.58 2.57
C ARG A 85 -0.27 1.66 3.14
N LEU A 86 0.07 0.44 3.56
CA LEU A 86 -0.81 -0.47 4.31
C LEU A 86 -0.79 -0.22 5.82
N ASN A 87 0.38 0.11 6.37
CA ASN A 87 0.67 0.16 7.80
C ASN A 87 0.19 1.44 8.52
N ASN A 88 -0.86 2.10 8.02
CA ASN A 88 -1.69 2.97 8.87
C ASN A 88 -2.59 2.14 9.82
N VAL A 89 -2.02 1.05 10.35
CA VAL A 89 -2.61 0.23 11.40
C VAL A 89 -1.56 0.25 12.51
N VAL A 90 -1.73 1.16 13.45
CA VAL A 90 -0.86 1.25 14.61
C VAL A 90 -1.08 0.00 15.47
N GLU A 91 -0.05 -0.84 15.57
CA GLU A 91 0.00 -1.88 16.60
C GLU A 91 0.12 -1.17 17.96
N VAL A 92 -1.02 -0.97 18.62
CA VAL A 92 -1.05 -0.51 20.01
C VAL A 92 -0.55 -1.67 20.86
N PRO A 93 0.58 -1.56 21.57
CA PRO A 93 1.01 -2.59 22.49
C PRO A 93 -0.07 -2.75 23.57
N PHE A 94 -0.64 -3.95 23.68
CA PHE A 94 -1.61 -4.32 24.71
C PHE A 94 -0.96 -4.45 26.11
N SER A 95 -0.02 -3.57 26.47
CA SER A 95 0.58 -3.55 27.81
C SER A 95 -0.23 -2.65 28.74
N SER A 96 -1.25 -3.24 29.36
CA SER A 96 -1.60 -3.09 30.79
C SER A 96 -1.44 -1.73 31.49
N VAL A 97 -1.80 -0.60 30.87
CA VAL A 97 -1.96 0.66 31.63
C VAL A 97 -3.38 0.73 32.18
N LYS A 98 -3.52 0.53 33.50
CA LYS A 98 -4.81 0.51 34.22
C LYS A 98 -5.51 1.88 34.32
N SER A 99 -4.99 2.93 33.68
CA SER A 99 -5.60 4.26 33.67
C SER A 99 -6.37 4.53 32.35
N PRO A 100 -7.71 4.70 32.39
CA PRO A 100 -8.52 4.92 31.20
C PRO A 100 -8.21 6.24 30.47
N GLU A 101 -7.70 7.25 31.19
CA GLU A 101 -7.33 8.55 30.61
C GLU A 101 -6.05 8.45 29.77
N ILE A 102 -5.04 7.74 30.27
CA ILE A 102 -3.79 7.50 29.54
C ILE A 102 -4.07 6.66 28.29
N ASN A 103 -4.92 5.64 28.38
CA ASN A 103 -5.32 4.85 27.21
C ASN A 103 -6.06 5.69 26.16
N LYS A 104 -6.85 6.69 26.56
CA LYS A 104 -7.52 7.59 25.63
C LYS A 104 -6.52 8.51 24.93
N LEU A 105 -5.57 9.06 25.66
CA LEU A 105 -4.50 9.91 25.12
C LEU A 105 -3.57 9.11 24.19
N VAL A 106 -3.18 7.90 24.57
CA VAL A 106 -2.37 7.00 23.73
C VAL A 106 -3.14 6.69 22.45
N ARG A 107 -4.43 6.33 22.53
CA ARG A 107 -5.26 6.09 21.33
C ARG A 107 -5.35 7.32 20.43
N GLN A 108 -5.57 8.51 21.00
CA GLN A 108 -5.62 9.77 20.25
C GLN A 108 -4.28 10.08 19.58
N LEU A 109 -3.18 9.90 20.29
CA LEU A 109 -1.83 10.10 19.77
C LEU A 109 -1.52 9.09 18.64
N THR A 110 -1.78 7.80 18.87
CA THR A 110 -1.59 6.78 17.83
C THR A 110 -2.47 7.03 16.62
N GLN A 111 -3.71 7.49 16.82
CA GLN A 111 -4.60 7.85 15.72
C GLN A 111 -4.06 9.06 14.95
N ALA A 112 -3.63 10.12 15.64
CA ALA A 112 -3.06 11.30 15.00
C ALA A 112 -1.77 11.00 14.24
N MET A 113 -0.91 10.13 14.79
CA MET A 113 0.28 9.63 14.11
C MET A 113 -0.10 8.83 12.85
N SER A 114 -1.06 7.90 12.97
CA SER A 114 -1.58 7.13 11.84
C SER A 114 -2.21 8.01 10.77
N ASP A 115 -2.92 9.06 11.15
CA ASP A 115 -3.54 9.99 10.21
C ASP A 115 -2.47 10.82 9.48
N THR A 116 -1.42 11.23 10.21
CA THR A 116 -0.26 11.95 9.64
C THR A 116 0.52 11.06 8.68
N ASP A 117 0.79 9.80 9.05
CA ASP A 117 1.46 8.83 8.20
C ASP A 117 0.63 8.50 6.95
N SER A 118 -0.70 8.44 7.09
CA SER A 118 -1.60 8.31 5.93
C SER A 118 -1.53 9.50 5.01
N ALA A 119 -1.57 10.72 5.55
CA ALA A 119 -1.45 11.93 4.76
C ALA A 119 -0.09 12.00 4.04
N LEU A 120 0.99 11.63 4.72
CA LEU A 120 2.33 11.59 4.15
C LEU A 120 2.46 10.51 3.06
N ALA A 121 1.88 9.33 3.27
CA ALA A 121 1.82 8.28 2.25
C ALA A 121 1.01 8.70 1.02
N GLU A 122 -0.09 9.44 1.21
CA GLU A 122 -0.89 10.01 0.13
C GLU A 122 -0.16 11.12 -0.62
N LEU A 123 0.60 11.98 0.07
CA LEU A 123 1.47 12.97 -0.53
C LEU A 123 2.58 12.32 -1.36
N LYS A 124 3.24 11.27 -0.84
CA LYS A 124 4.21 10.47 -1.59
C LYS A 124 3.58 9.82 -2.83
N ALA A 125 2.36 9.29 -2.72
CA ALA A 125 1.64 8.70 -3.86
C ALA A 125 1.27 9.76 -4.92
N THR A 126 0.88 10.96 -4.48
CA THR A 126 0.62 12.11 -5.36
C THR A 126 1.90 12.56 -6.05
N ALA A 127 3.01 12.69 -5.32
CA ALA A 127 4.32 13.01 -5.86
C ALA A 127 4.79 11.96 -6.88
N ALA A 128 4.61 10.67 -6.61
CA ALA A 128 4.87 9.59 -7.55
C ALA A 128 4.02 9.71 -8.83
N THR A 129 2.76 10.15 -8.70
CA THR A 129 1.88 10.39 -9.85
C THR A 129 2.34 11.59 -10.69
N ILE A 130 2.78 12.67 -10.03
CA ILE A 130 3.34 13.86 -10.69
C ILE A 130 4.64 13.51 -11.40
N LYS A 131 5.56 12.82 -10.73
CA LYS A 131 6.83 12.37 -11.31
C LYS A 131 6.59 11.50 -12.56
N ALA A 132 5.69 10.52 -12.48
CA ALA A 132 5.32 9.70 -13.63
C ALA A 132 4.64 10.46 -14.79
N LYS A 133 4.12 11.67 -14.55
CA LYS A 133 3.54 12.54 -15.59
C LYS A 133 4.58 13.46 -16.22
N HIS A 134 5.65 13.80 -15.50
CA HIS A 134 6.64 14.80 -15.89
C HIS A 134 8.03 14.23 -16.23
N ASP A 135 8.30 12.95 -15.95
CA ASP A 135 9.49 12.26 -16.46
C ASP A 135 9.31 11.97 -17.97
N ILE A 136 10.04 12.75 -18.79
CA ILE A 136 10.51 12.43 -20.16
C ILE A 136 11.63 11.40 -20.05
#